data_AF-A0A0N5C0I3-F1
#
_entry.id   AF-A0A0N5C0I3-F1
#
_cell.length_a   1.000
_cell.length_b   1.000
_cell.length_c   1.000
_cell.angle_alpha   90.00
_cell.angle_beta   90.00
_cell.angle_gamma   90.00
#
_symmetry.space_group_name_H-M   'P 1'
#
loop_
_entity.id
_entity.type
_entity.pdbx_description
1 polymer ?
#
loop_
_entity_poly.entity_id
_entity_poly.type
_entity_poly.pdbx_seq_one_letter_code
_entity_poly.pdbx_strand_id
1 'polypeptide(L)'
;MVKLTTYNFLIFSLFLSVVIKTSESYSISERIKIVELYYANKCSASLTQKAYRKHFNVGTAPSSSTIRNMVKRFEERGSVKDLRRSGRSRTGTSDENALLVRESLNENNQLSVRRRAKELCIPRTTLARIINQELYLFPYKMQVAQRIEATDNAK
;
A
#
# COMPACT_ATOMS: atom_id res chain seq x y z
N MET A 1 49.76 -16.31 -13.32
CA MET A 1 49.20 -17.08 -12.17
C MET A 1 47.99 -16.35 -11.57
N VAL A 2 46.91 -16.12 -12.34
CA VAL A 2 45.75 -15.28 -11.92
C VAL A 2 44.39 -15.92 -12.31
N LYS A 3 44.38 -17.12 -12.91
CA LYS A 3 43.14 -17.73 -13.46
C LYS A 3 42.28 -18.49 -12.43
N LEU A 4 42.80 -18.78 -11.23
CA LEU A 4 42.04 -19.49 -10.19
C LEU A 4 41.10 -18.58 -9.39
N THR A 5 41.40 -17.28 -9.31
CA THR A 5 40.59 -16.33 -8.53
C THR A 5 39.32 -15.92 -9.28
N THR A 6 39.38 -15.79 -10.61
CA THR A 6 38.22 -15.43 -11.44
C THR A 6 37.20 -16.57 -11.55
N TYR A 7 37.65 -17.82 -11.59
CA TYR A 7 36.76 -18.99 -11.66
C TYR A 7 35.95 -19.16 -10.37
N ASN A 8 36.58 -18.97 -9.21
CA ASN A 8 35.90 -19.00 -7.91
C ASN A 8 34.91 -17.83 -7.73
N PHE A 9 35.23 -16.63 -8.25
CA PHE A 9 34.32 -15.47 -8.19
C PHE A 9 33.10 -15.65 -9.10
N LEU A 10 33.28 -16.25 -10.29
CA LEU A 10 32.18 -16.59 -11.21
C LEU A 10 31.31 -17.74 -10.68
N ILE A 11 31.88 -18.77 -10.07
CA ILE A 11 31.11 -19.83 -9.42
C ILE A 11 30.30 -19.27 -8.25
N PHE A 12 30.90 -18.40 -7.42
CA PHE A 12 30.22 -17.78 -6.28
C PHE A 12 29.10 -16.83 -6.71
N SER A 13 29.30 -16.04 -7.77
CA SER A 13 28.26 -15.15 -8.30
C SER A 13 27.08 -15.92 -8.95
N LEU A 14 27.37 -17.03 -9.63
CA LEU A 14 26.36 -17.91 -10.22
C LEU A 14 25.58 -18.66 -9.12
N PHE A 15 26.25 -19.05 -8.03
CA PHE A 15 25.60 -19.67 -6.86
C PHE A 15 24.73 -18.68 -6.07
N LEU A 16 25.16 -17.42 -5.96
CA LEU A 16 24.37 -16.37 -5.32
C LEU A 16 23.06 -16.07 -6.09
N SER A 17 23.09 -16.16 -7.42
CA SER A 17 21.90 -15.96 -8.26
C SER A 17 20.86 -17.09 -8.17
N VAL A 18 21.29 -18.33 -7.90
CA VAL A 18 20.39 -19.51 -7.75
C VAL A 18 19.70 -19.52 -6.38
N VAL A 19 20.36 -18.99 -5.34
CA VAL A 19 19.87 -19.00 -3.96
C VAL A 19 18.96 -17.80 -3.64
N ILE A 20 19.12 -16.66 -4.32
CA ILE A 20 18.31 -15.46 -4.07
C ILE A 20 17.13 -15.40 -5.04
N LYS A 21 16.10 -16.20 -4.76
CA LYS A 21 14.73 -15.92 -5.24
C LYS A 21 13.74 -16.06 -4.10
N THR A 22 14.02 -15.39 -2.98
CA THR A 22 13.23 -15.50 -1.73
C THR A 22 12.33 -14.31 -1.44
N SER A 23 12.10 -13.39 -2.38
CA SER A 23 11.16 -12.27 -2.16
C SER A 23 10.45 -11.75 -3.41
N GLU A 24 10.31 -12.56 -4.47
CA GLU A 24 9.43 -12.18 -5.58
C GLU A 24 7.97 -12.44 -5.19
N SER A 25 7.18 -11.36 -5.18
CA SER A 25 5.72 -11.46 -5.00
C SER A 25 5.13 -12.17 -6.22
N TYR A 26 4.56 -13.35 -6.00
CA TYR A 26 3.82 -14.07 -7.04
C TYR A 26 2.71 -13.18 -7.61
N SER A 27 2.59 -13.15 -8.93
CA SER A 27 1.49 -12.49 -9.62
C SER A 27 0.15 -13.12 -9.23
N ILE A 28 -0.94 -12.37 -9.41
CA ILE A 28 -2.29 -12.88 -9.10
C ILE A 28 -2.59 -14.17 -9.88
N SER A 29 -2.15 -14.22 -11.15
CA SER A 29 -2.33 -15.39 -12.02
C SER A 29 -1.61 -16.64 -11.50
N GLU A 30 -0.35 -16.50 -11.08
CA GLU A 30 0.44 -17.60 -10.52
C GLU A 30 -0.18 -18.11 -9.23
N ARG A 31 -0.65 -17.22 -8.36
CA ARG A 31 -1.30 -17.61 -7.10
C ARG A 31 -2.61 -18.35 -7.33
N ILE A 32 -3.44 -17.91 -8.28
CA ILE A 32 -4.66 -18.64 -8.67
C ILE A 32 -4.29 -20.04 -9.14
N LYS A 33 -3.27 -20.17 -10.00
CA LYS A 33 -2.82 -21.47 -10.49
C LYS A 33 -2.28 -22.36 -9.38
N ILE A 34 -1.56 -21.80 -8.40
CA ILE A 34 -1.07 -22.54 -7.24
C ILE A 34 -2.23 -23.14 -6.44
N VAL A 35 -3.29 -22.36 -6.18
CA VAL A 35 -4.48 -22.83 -5.45
C VAL A 35 -5.21 -23.93 -6.24
N GLU A 36 -5.41 -23.74 -7.55
CA GLU A 36 -6.02 -24.74 -8.44
C GLU A 36 -5.23 -26.06 -8.43
N LEU A 37 -3.91 -25.99 -8.64
CA LEU A 37 -3.03 -27.16 -8.61
C LEU A 37 -3.01 -27.84 -7.25
N TYR A 38 -3.14 -27.09 -6.16
CA TYR A 38 -3.16 -27.65 -4.82
C TYR A 38 -4.37 -28.56 -4.59
N TYR A 39 -5.57 -28.11 -4.97
CA TYR A 39 -6.77 -28.93 -4.87
C TYR A 39 -6.76 -30.10 -5.87
N ALA A 40 -6.29 -29.89 -7.10
CA ALA A 40 -6.17 -30.96 -8.09
C ALA A 40 -5.23 -32.09 -7.63
N ASN A 41 -4.19 -31.77 -6.86
CA ASN A 41 -3.20 -32.72 -6.37
C ASN A 41 -3.50 -33.24 -4.95
N LYS A 42 -4.77 -33.34 -4.55
CA LYS A 42 -5.22 -33.88 -3.25
C LYS A 42 -4.56 -33.17 -2.06
N CYS A 43 -4.40 -31.85 -2.14
CA CYS A 43 -3.79 -31.02 -1.09
C CYS A 43 -2.31 -31.36 -0.76
N SER A 44 -1.61 -32.03 -1.68
CA SER A 44 -0.18 -32.35 -1.52
C SER A 44 0.72 -31.23 -2.05
N ALA A 45 1.47 -30.59 -1.14
CA ALA A 45 2.38 -29.51 -1.50
C ALA A 45 3.52 -29.97 -2.43
N SER A 46 4.03 -31.19 -2.26
CA SER A 46 5.12 -31.72 -3.11
C SER A 46 4.67 -31.97 -4.55
N LEU A 47 3.48 -32.54 -4.72
CA LEU A 47 2.88 -32.75 -6.05
C LEU A 47 2.55 -31.41 -6.71
N THR A 48 2.03 -30.46 -5.94
CA THR A 48 1.74 -29.10 -6.39
C THR A 48 3.00 -28.39 -6.89
N GLN A 49 4.14 -28.51 -6.17
CA GLN A 49 5.42 -27.96 -6.63
C GLN A 49 5.88 -28.59 -7.95
N LYS A 50 5.78 -29.92 -8.09
CA LYS A 50 6.14 -30.61 -9.35
C LYS A 50 5.26 -30.15 -10.50
N ALA A 51 3.94 -30.07 -10.29
CA ALA A 51 2.98 -29.60 -11.28
C ALA A 51 3.22 -28.12 -11.65
N TYR A 52 3.55 -27.28 -10.68
CA TYR A 52 3.88 -25.87 -10.89
C TYR A 52 5.11 -25.70 -11.79
N ARG A 53 6.20 -26.41 -11.48
CA ARG A 53 7.42 -26.39 -12.32
C ARG A 53 7.14 -26.80 -13.76
N LYS A 54 6.31 -27.83 -13.94
CA LYS A 54 5.89 -28.31 -15.26
C LYS A 54 5.00 -27.31 -16.00
N HIS A 55 4.06 -26.66 -15.30
CA HIS A 55 3.13 -25.72 -15.92
C HIS A 55 3.80 -24.42 -16.37
N PHE A 56 4.70 -23.88 -15.54
CA PHE A 56 5.38 -22.60 -15.82
C PHE A 56 6.77 -22.77 -16.44
N ASN A 57 7.25 -24.01 -16.64
CA ASN A 57 8.60 -24.32 -17.12
C ASN A 57 9.71 -23.62 -16.31
N VAL A 58 9.55 -23.59 -14.99
CA VAL A 58 10.48 -22.95 -14.05
C VAL A 58 11.19 -23.96 -13.17
N GLY A 59 12.47 -23.73 -12.87
CA GLY A 59 13.23 -24.56 -11.93
C GLY A 59 12.81 -24.36 -10.46
N THR A 60 12.37 -23.15 -10.12
CA THR A 60 12.02 -22.75 -8.76
C THR A 60 10.51 -22.78 -8.55
N ALA A 61 10.07 -23.43 -7.48
CA ALA A 61 8.66 -23.52 -7.07
C ALA A 61 8.46 -22.86 -5.71
N PRO A 62 7.24 -22.39 -5.40
CA PRO A 62 6.92 -21.89 -4.06
C PRO A 62 7.20 -22.93 -2.99
N SER A 63 7.68 -22.47 -1.82
CA SER A 63 7.89 -23.34 -0.67
C SER A 63 6.57 -23.96 -0.21
N SER A 64 6.65 -25.12 0.44
CA SER A 64 5.46 -25.83 0.94
C SER A 64 4.65 -24.98 1.93
N SER A 65 5.33 -24.17 2.75
CA SER A 65 4.71 -23.20 3.66
C SER A 65 4.00 -22.09 2.89
N THR A 66 4.61 -21.57 1.82
CA THR A 66 4.00 -20.53 0.97
C THR A 66 2.72 -21.04 0.32
N ILE A 67 2.73 -22.25 -0.25
CA ILE A 67 1.55 -22.88 -0.86
C ILE A 67 0.42 -23.00 0.17
N ARG A 68 0.71 -23.59 1.34
CA ARG A 68 -0.29 -23.74 2.41
C ARG A 68 -0.83 -22.39 2.89
N ASN A 69 0.04 -21.39 3.05
CA ASN A 69 -0.38 -20.05 3.47
C ASN A 69 -1.26 -19.36 2.42
N MET A 70 -0.99 -19.55 1.12
CA MET A 70 -1.84 -19.02 0.05
C MET A 70 -3.23 -19.66 0.07
N VAL A 71 -3.28 -20.98 0.21
CA VAL A 71 -4.54 -21.74 0.26
C VAL A 71 -5.34 -21.36 1.51
N LYS A 72 -4.70 -21.32 2.69
CA LYS A 72 -5.34 -20.89 3.93
C LYS A 72 -5.94 -19.49 3.82
N ARG A 73 -5.17 -18.53 3.29
CA ARG A 73 -5.68 -17.15 3.07
C ARG A 73 -6.84 -17.12 2.09
N PHE A 74 -6.80 -17.96 1.07
CA PHE A 74 -7.88 -18.11 0.10
C PHE A 74 -9.14 -18.71 0.75
N GLU A 75 -9.02 -19.75 1.57
CA GLU A 75 -10.14 -20.36 2.29
C GLU A 75 -10.76 -19.40 3.32
N GLU A 76 -9.94 -18.64 4.04
CA GLU A 76 -10.41 -17.67 5.03
C GLU A 76 -11.15 -16.46 4.41
N ARG A 77 -10.77 -16.05 3.19
CA ARG A 77 -11.19 -14.75 2.62
C ARG A 77 -11.90 -14.84 1.27
N GLY A 78 -11.84 -15.99 0.60
CA GLY A 78 -12.30 -16.19 -0.78
C GLY A 78 -11.51 -15.43 -1.84
N SER A 79 -10.34 -14.85 -1.51
CA SER A 79 -9.58 -13.99 -2.41
C SER A 79 -8.09 -14.29 -2.38
N VAL A 80 -7.48 -14.26 -3.56
CA VAL A 80 -6.05 -14.49 -3.78
C VAL A 80 -5.24 -13.17 -3.75
N LYS A 81 -5.93 -12.02 -3.78
CA LYS A 81 -5.31 -10.70 -3.75
C LYS A 81 -4.70 -10.42 -2.38
N ASP A 82 -3.58 -9.70 -2.38
CA ASP A 82 -3.02 -9.19 -1.13
C ASP A 82 -3.98 -8.19 -0.49
N LEU A 83 -3.99 -8.22 0.85
CA LEU A 83 -4.70 -7.20 1.60
C LEU A 83 -4.01 -5.86 1.45
N ARG A 84 -4.83 -4.81 1.42
CA ARG A 84 -4.34 -3.47 1.67
C ARG A 84 -3.62 -3.48 3.01
N ARG A 85 -2.36 -3.05 3.01
CA ARG A 85 -1.60 -2.88 4.24
C ARG A 85 -2.32 -1.82 5.06
N SER A 86 -2.59 -2.10 6.33
CA SER A 86 -3.26 -1.18 7.26
C SER A 86 -2.48 0.12 7.49
N GLY A 87 -1.20 0.17 7.09
CA GLY A 87 -0.35 1.33 7.25
C GLY A 87 -0.06 1.64 8.73
N ARG A 88 0.57 2.79 8.98
CA ARG A 88 0.76 3.31 10.34
C ARG A 88 -0.55 3.93 10.82
N SER A 89 -0.97 3.61 12.04
CA SER A 89 -2.17 4.19 12.64
C SER A 89 -2.06 5.72 12.77
N ARG A 90 -3.17 6.42 12.51
CA ARG A 90 -3.28 7.89 12.61
C ARG A 90 -3.82 8.27 13.99
N THR A 91 -2.98 8.29 15.02
CA THR A 91 -3.44 8.60 16.39
C THR A 91 -3.85 10.06 16.57
N GLY A 92 -3.14 10.99 15.93
CA GLY A 92 -3.41 12.43 16.11
C GLY A 92 -4.68 12.92 15.41
N THR A 93 -5.08 12.26 14.33
CA THR A 93 -6.24 12.62 13.50
C THR A 93 -7.38 11.65 13.79
N SER A 94 -7.70 11.48 15.07
CA SER A 94 -8.87 10.71 15.50
C SER A 94 -10.15 11.50 15.24
N ASP A 95 -11.26 10.78 15.13
CA ASP A 95 -12.59 11.39 14.94
C ASP A 95 -12.95 12.33 16.11
N GLU A 96 -12.56 11.98 17.33
CA GLU A 96 -12.72 12.83 18.52
C GLU A 96 -12.01 14.19 18.37
N ASN A 97 -10.74 14.17 17.97
CA ASN A 97 -9.99 15.41 17.74
C ASN A 97 -10.57 16.21 16.57
N ALA A 98 -11.11 15.54 15.54
CA ALA A 98 -11.77 16.20 14.43
C ALA A 98 -13.05 16.92 14.87
N LEU A 99 -13.85 16.30 15.74
CA LEU A 99 -15.04 16.91 16.34
C LEU A 99 -14.68 18.13 17.18
N LEU A 100 -13.69 18.02 18.07
CA LEU A 100 -13.23 19.15 18.90
C LEU A 100 -12.75 20.34 18.06
N VAL A 101 -11.98 20.08 17.00
CA VAL A 101 -11.53 21.13 16.09
C VAL A 101 -12.71 21.77 15.36
N ARG A 102 -13.72 20.97 14.96
CA ARG A 102 -14.92 21.46 14.29
C ARG A 102 -15.78 22.34 15.19
N GLU A 103 -16.00 21.93 16.43
CA GLU A 103 -16.73 22.72 17.44
C GLU A 103 -16.05 24.05 17.68
N SER A 104 -14.74 24.03 17.95
CA SER A 104 -13.94 25.24 18.12
C SER A 104 -14.02 26.17 16.90
N LEU A 105 -14.09 25.63 15.68
CA LEU A 105 -14.19 26.44 14.45
C LEU A 105 -15.56 27.10 14.31
N ASN A 106 -16.62 26.41 14.71
CA ASN A 106 -17.97 26.94 14.75
C ASN A 106 -18.12 28.04 15.81
N GLU A 107 -17.49 27.87 16.97
CA GLU A 107 -17.47 28.88 18.04
C GLU A 107 -16.75 30.15 17.61
N ASN A 108 -15.55 30.03 17.03
CA ASN A 108 -14.79 31.19 16.59
C ASN A 108 -13.86 30.83 15.42
N ASN A 109 -14.25 31.25 14.20
CA ASN A 109 -13.47 30.98 13.00
C ASN A 109 -12.23 31.88 12.84
N GLN A 110 -12.17 33.02 13.55
CA GLN A 110 -11.12 34.03 13.42
C GLN A 110 -9.85 33.67 14.21
N LEU A 111 -9.94 32.66 15.09
CA LEU A 111 -8.79 32.20 15.85
C LEU A 111 -7.72 31.58 14.94
N SER A 112 -6.50 32.08 15.07
CA SER A 112 -5.35 31.52 14.36
C SER A 112 -5.11 30.06 14.71
N VAL A 113 -4.65 29.29 13.72
CA VAL A 113 -4.26 27.87 13.85
C VAL A 113 -3.29 27.67 15.03
N ARG A 114 -2.36 28.60 15.26
CA ARG A 114 -1.39 28.52 16.37
C ARG A 114 -2.07 28.64 17.72
N ARG A 115 -3.00 29.58 17.88
CA ARG A 115 -3.71 29.81 19.14
C ARG A 115 -4.65 28.64 19.44
N ARG A 116 -5.42 28.20 18.45
CA ARG A 116 -6.32 27.05 18.54
C ARG A 116 -5.60 25.76 18.94
N ALA A 117 -4.42 25.51 18.35
CA ALA A 117 -3.58 24.37 18.72
C ALA A 117 -3.18 24.38 20.21
N LYS A 118 -2.93 25.56 20.78
CA LYS A 118 -2.64 25.71 22.21
C LYS A 118 -3.88 25.49 23.07
N GLU A 119 -5.03 26.01 22.67
CA GLU A 119 -6.31 25.87 23.40
C GLU A 119 -6.79 24.41 23.43
N LEU A 120 -6.69 23.70 22.31
CA LEU A 120 -7.10 22.29 22.19
C LEU A 120 -6.00 21.29 22.60
N CYS A 121 -4.81 21.75 22.96
CA CYS A 121 -3.65 20.90 23.26
C CYS A 121 -3.27 19.92 22.12
N ILE A 122 -3.55 20.29 20.86
CA ILE A 122 -3.24 19.48 19.66
C ILE A 122 -2.04 20.10 18.93
N PRO A 123 -1.03 19.31 18.49
CA PRO A 123 0.10 19.86 17.75
C PRO A 123 -0.36 20.52 16.43
N ARG A 124 0.24 21.67 16.10
CA ARG A 124 -0.16 22.49 14.94
C ARG A 124 -0.22 21.72 13.62
N THR A 125 0.70 20.78 13.40
CA THR A 125 0.76 19.96 12.19
C THR A 125 -0.43 19.00 12.09
N THR A 126 -0.85 18.40 13.22
CA THR A 126 -2.02 17.54 13.30
C THR A 126 -3.30 18.33 13.13
N LEU A 127 -3.40 19.50 13.78
CA LEU A 127 -4.56 20.38 13.63
C LEU A 127 -4.72 20.84 12.17
N ALA A 128 -3.64 21.20 11.48
CA ALA A 128 -3.67 21.52 10.05
C ALA A 128 -4.08 20.32 9.18
N ARG A 129 -3.68 19.09 9.52
CA ARG A 129 -4.15 17.89 8.82
C ARG A 129 -5.64 17.66 9.03
N ILE A 130 -6.13 17.80 10.26
CA ILE A 130 -7.55 17.67 10.58
C ILE A 130 -8.38 18.66 9.75
N ILE A 131 -7.99 19.94 9.74
CA ILE A 131 -8.69 20.98 8.97
C ILE A 131 -8.75 20.64 7.47
N ASN A 132 -7.63 20.24 6.88
CA ASN A 132 -7.55 20.02 5.43
C ASN A 132 -8.06 18.64 4.96
N GLN A 133 -7.84 17.59 5.75
CA GLN A 133 -8.09 16.19 5.33
C GLN A 133 -9.39 15.61 5.88
N GLU A 134 -9.78 15.98 7.10
CA GLU A 134 -11.00 15.44 7.74
C GLU A 134 -12.18 16.42 7.58
N LEU A 135 -11.93 17.71 7.81
CA LEU A 135 -12.96 18.75 7.70
C LEU A 135 -13.08 19.34 6.28
N TYR A 136 -12.12 19.04 5.40
CA TYR A 136 -12.06 19.54 4.02
C TYR A 136 -12.23 21.07 3.91
N LEU A 137 -11.70 21.81 4.90
CA LEU A 137 -11.73 23.26 4.92
C LEU A 137 -10.48 23.82 4.26
N PHE A 138 -10.67 24.44 3.11
CA PHE A 138 -9.61 25.10 2.35
C PHE A 138 -9.73 26.62 2.47
N PRO A 139 -8.61 27.36 2.35
CA PRO A 139 -8.66 28.81 2.27
C PRO A 139 -9.62 29.26 1.17
N TYR A 140 -10.46 30.24 1.47
CA TYR A 140 -11.36 30.82 0.48
C TYR A 140 -10.55 31.49 -0.64
N LYS A 141 -10.82 31.11 -1.89
CA LYS A 141 -10.25 31.75 -3.07
C LYS A 141 -11.24 32.79 -3.58
N MET A 142 -10.93 34.07 -3.38
CA MET A 142 -11.74 35.16 -3.93
C MET A 142 -11.71 35.08 -5.46
N GLN A 143 -12.88 34.92 -6.07
CA GLN A 143 -13.04 35.06 -7.50
C GLN A 143 -13.30 36.52 -7.81
N VAL A 144 -12.31 37.18 -8.43
CA VAL A 144 -12.48 38.53 -8.96
C VAL A 144 -12.98 38.36 -10.39
N ALA A 145 -14.25 38.66 -10.61
CA ALA A 145 -14.79 38.75 -11.95
C ALA A 145 -14.44 40.12 -12.55
N GLN A 146 -14.04 40.14 -13.82
CA GLN A 146 -13.91 41.38 -14.57
C GLN A 146 -15.30 42.03 -14.69
N ARG A 147 -15.36 43.35 -14.50
CA ARG A 147 -16.56 44.14 -14.79
C ARG A 147 -16.84 44.01 -16.28
N ILE A 148 -18.01 43.47 -16.62
CA ILE A 148 -18.45 43.32 -18.01
C ILE A 148 -18.88 44.72 -18.49
N GLU A 149 -18.20 45.25 -19.51
CA GLU A 149 -18.59 46.49 -20.16
C GLU A 149 -19.56 46.21 -21.33
N ALA A 150 -20.34 47.22 -21.73
CA ALA A 150 -21.32 47.05 -22.82
C ALA A 150 -20.66 46.61 -24.14
N THR A 151 -19.38 46.93 -24.33
CA THR A 151 -18.55 46.54 -25.46
C THR A 151 -18.12 45.07 -25.44
N ASP A 152 -18.06 44.43 -24.27
CA ASP A 152 -17.58 43.05 -24.13
C ASP A 152 -18.60 42.01 -24.65
N ASN A 153 -19.85 42.43 -24.84
CA ASN A 153 -20.93 41.60 -25.38
C ASN A 153 -21.09 41.73 -26.91
N ALA A 154 -20.31 42.58 -27.57
CA ALA A 154 -20.35 42.72 -29.03
C ALA A 154 -19.58 41.56 -29.68
N LYS A 155 -20.31 40.67 -30.37
CA LYS A 155 -19.76 39.57 -31.18
C LYS A 155 -19.30 40.05 -32.56
#